data_AF-A0A9R1FHG7-F1
#
_entry.id   AF-A0A9R1FHG7-F1
#
_cell.length_a   1.000
_cell.length_b   1.000
_cell.length_c   1.000
_cell.angle_alpha   90.00
_cell.angle_beta   90.00
_cell.angle_gamma   90.00
#
_symmetry.space_group_name_H-M   'P 1'
#
loop_
_entity.id
_entity.type
_entity.pdbx_description
1 polymer ?
#
loop_
_entity_poly.entity_id
_entity_poly.type
_entity_poly.pdbx_seq_one_letter_code
_entity_poly.pdbx_strand_id
1 'polypeptide(L)'
;DGQSGSARVHFVLVPMMAQGHTIPMTDMARLLAEHGAQVTFITTPVNASRLASFAAHVEEAGLAVRLVELHFPAAEFGLPDGCENVD
;
A
#
# COMPACT_ATOMS: atom_id res chain seq x y z
N ASP A 1 28.55 -13.09 21.26
CA ASP A 1 27.43 -13.47 20.39
C ASP A 1 26.92 -12.27 19.61
N GLY A 2 27.48 -12.08 18.41
CA GLY A 2 27.19 -10.92 17.56
C GLY A 2 25.88 -11.09 16.80
N GLN A 3 24.79 -10.60 17.39
CA GLN A 3 23.57 -10.30 16.63
C GLN A 3 23.80 -9.00 15.87
N SER A 4 24.45 -9.10 14.70
CA SER A 4 24.24 -8.12 13.65
C SER A 4 22.79 -8.32 13.20
N GLY A 5 21.87 -7.50 13.71
CA GLY A 5 20.48 -7.51 13.27
C GLY A 5 20.46 -7.16 11.79
N SER A 6 20.36 -8.17 10.92
CA SER A 6 20.25 -7.97 9.47
C SER A 6 19.12 -6.98 9.22
N ALA A 7 19.47 -5.79 8.71
CA ALA A 7 18.47 -4.78 8.38
C ALA A 7 17.46 -5.39 7.41
N ARG A 8 16.19 -5.35 7.79
CA ARG A 8 15.08 -5.81 6.94
C ARG A 8 15.04 -4.95 5.68
N VAL A 9 15.03 -5.56 4.50
CA VAL A 9 14.85 -4.83 3.24
C VAL A 9 13.50 -4.13 3.26
N HIS A 10 13.45 -2.86 2.87
CA HIS A 10 12.24 -2.05 2.89
C HIS A 10 11.86 -1.62 1.46
N PHE A 11 10.69 -2.03 1.00
CA PHE A 11 10.12 -1.64 -0.28
C PHE A 11 9.06 -0.56 -0.09
N VAL A 12 9.06 0.43 -0.98
CA VAL A 12 7.98 1.41 -1.12
C VAL A 12 7.27 1.13 -2.45
N LEU A 13 5.99 0.80 -2.38
CA LEU A 13 5.14 0.52 -3.52
C LEU A 13 4.23 1.70 -3.78
N VAL A 14 4.30 2.25 -5.00
CA VAL A 14 3.49 3.39 -5.45
C VAL A 14 2.71 2.96 -6.70
N PRO A 15 1.56 2.29 -6.55
CA PRO A 15 0.75 1.87 -7.68
C PRO A 15 0.11 3.06 -8.40
N MET A 16 -0.30 2.85 -9.65
CA MET A 16 -1.31 3.70 -10.26
C MET A 16 -2.67 3.43 -9.61
N MET A 17 -3.46 4.46 -9.30
CA MET A 17 -4.77 4.33 -8.66
C MET A 17 -5.86 3.86 -9.64
N ALA A 18 -5.73 2.61 -10.09
CA ALA A 18 -6.67 1.89 -10.93
C ALA A 18 -6.66 0.41 -10.52
N GLN A 19 -7.79 -0.28 -10.45
CA GLN A 19 -7.87 -1.63 -9.88
C GLN A 19 -6.94 -2.62 -10.57
N GLY A 20 -6.79 -2.53 -11.89
CA GLY A 20 -5.89 -3.37 -12.68
C GLY A 20 -4.40 -3.25 -12.28
N HIS A 21 -4.02 -2.18 -11.59
CA HIS A 21 -2.68 -1.97 -11.02
C HIS A 21 -2.66 -2.18 -9.51
N THR A 22 -3.68 -1.72 -8.79
CA THR A 22 -3.76 -1.82 -7.33
C THR A 22 -3.79 -3.28 -6.86
N ILE A 23 -4.61 -4.13 -7.48
CA ILE A 23 -4.75 -5.55 -7.08
C ILE A 23 -3.41 -6.30 -7.16
N PRO A 24 -2.70 -6.35 -8.31
CA PRO A 24 -1.42 -7.06 -8.38
C PRO A 24 -0.35 -6.45 -7.48
N MET A 25 -0.41 -5.14 -7.22
CA MET A 25 0.52 -4.47 -6.31
C MET A 25 0.26 -4.88 -4.85
N THR A 26 -1.01 -5.11 -4.45
CA THR A 26 -1.32 -5.65 -3.12
C THR A 26 -0.83 -7.09 -2.95
N ASP A 27 -0.95 -7.92 -3.99
CA ASP A 27 -0.40 -9.28 -3.98
C ASP A 27 1.13 -9.25 -3.84
N MET A 28 1.80 -8.37 -4.58
CA MET A 28 3.24 -8.18 -4.47
C MET A 28 3.65 -7.67 -3.07
N ALA A 29 2.91 -6.73 -2.49
CA ALA A 29 3.16 -6.24 -1.13
C ALA A 29 3.13 -7.38 -0.11
N ARG A 30 2.12 -8.25 -0.21
CA ARG A 30 1.98 -9.42 0.63
C ARG A 30 3.15 -10.39 0.42
N LEU A 31 3.45 -10.76 -0.82
CA LEU A 31 4.55 -11.69 -1.13
C LEU A 31 5.89 -11.19 -0.60
N LEU A 32 6.20 -9.90 -0.77
CA LEU A 32 7.44 -9.30 -0.23
C LEU A 32 7.49 -9.40 1.30
N ALA A 33 6.39 -9.10 1.98
CA ALA A 33 6.31 -9.16 3.43
C ALA A 33 6.38 -10.60 3.97
N GLU A 34 5.76 -11.57 3.29
CA GLU A 34 5.87 -13.00 3.61
C GLU A 34 7.31 -13.51 3.50
N HIS A 35 8.13 -12.89 2.63
CA HIS A 35 9.58 -13.17 2.52
C HIS A 35 10.44 -12.31 3.46
N GLY A 36 9.81 -11.71 4.47
CA GLY A 36 10.50 -11.02 5.56
C GLY A 36 10.83 -9.56 5.30
N ALA A 37 10.40 -8.97 4.17
CA ALA A 37 10.61 -7.55 3.89
C ALA A 37 9.62 -6.65 4.66
N GLN A 38 9.98 -5.38 4.83
CA GLN A 38 9.05 -4.33 5.22
C GLN A 38 8.48 -3.72 3.95
N VAL A 39 7.18 -3.43 3.93
CA VAL A 39 6.53 -2.81 2.78
C VAL A 39 5.78 -1.57 3.23
N THR A 40 5.96 -0.47 2.50
CA THR A 40 5.09 0.70 2.57
C THR A 40 4.31 0.80 1.28
N PHE A 41 3.00 0.75 1.37
CA PHE A 41 2.09 0.85 0.24
C PHE A 41 1.48 2.24 0.22
N ILE A 42 1.85 3.04 -0.78
CA ILE A 42 1.34 4.39 -0.97
C ILE A 42 -0.01 4.32 -1.65
N THR A 43 -0.98 5.06 -1.13
CA THR A 43 -2.34 5.16 -1.67
C THR A 43 -2.92 6.54 -1.35
N THR A 44 -4.18 6.74 -1.66
CA THR A 44 -4.94 7.98 -1.37
C THR A 44 -6.14 7.64 -0.46
N PRO A 45 -6.76 8.61 0.24
CA PRO A 45 -7.82 8.34 1.23
C PRO A 45 -9.01 7.51 0.69
N VAL A 46 -9.49 7.80 -0.52
CA VAL A 46 -10.60 7.03 -1.13
C VAL A 46 -10.15 5.62 -1.47
N ASN A 47 -8.92 5.45 -1.96
CA ASN A 47 -8.37 4.14 -2.30
C ASN A 47 -7.99 3.33 -1.05
N ALA A 48 -7.58 3.97 0.05
CA ALA A 48 -7.33 3.32 1.34
C ALA A 48 -8.60 2.67 1.88
N SER A 49 -9.73 3.35 1.77
CA SER A 49 -11.05 2.80 2.13
C SER A 49 -11.37 1.52 1.34
N ARG A 50 -11.03 1.48 0.04
CA ARG A 50 -11.19 0.29 -0.81
C ARG A 50 -10.23 -0.85 -0.42
N LEU A 51 -9.09 -0.52 0.17
CA LEU A 51 -8.06 -1.46 0.61
C LEU A 51 -8.27 -1.97 2.05
N ALA A 52 -9.35 -1.61 2.73
CA ALA A 52 -9.59 -1.99 4.12
C ALA A 52 -9.54 -3.50 4.36
N SER A 53 -10.09 -4.31 3.44
CA SER A 53 -10.01 -5.78 3.54
C SER A 53 -8.57 -6.30 3.40
N PHE A 54 -7.78 -5.72 2.48
CA PHE A 54 -6.37 -6.07 2.35
C PHE A 54 -5.58 -5.72 3.62
N ALA A 55 -5.79 -4.52 4.17
CA ALA A 55 -5.17 -4.08 5.41
C ALA A 55 -5.47 -5.02 6.59
N ALA A 56 -6.74 -5.43 6.74
CA ALA A 56 -7.14 -6.40 7.76
C ALA A 56 -6.44 -7.75 7.59
N HIS A 57 -6.35 -8.27 6.37
CA HIS A 57 -5.70 -9.56 6.11
C HIS A 57 -4.18 -9.54 6.39
N VAL A 58 -3.48 -8.45 6.06
CA VAL A 58 -2.03 -8.35 6.36
C VAL A 58 -1.78 -8.18 7.86
N GLU A 59 -2.67 -7.50 8.57
CA GLU A 59 -2.64 -7.38 10.03
C GLU A 59 -2.87 -8.73 10.71
N GLU A 60 -3.92 -9.46 10.32
CA GLU A 60 -4.22 -10.81 10.83
C GLU A 60 -3.04 -11.78 10.62
N ALA A 61 -2.38 -11.69 9.47
CA ALA A 61 -1.20 -12.48 9.14
C ALA A 61 0.10 -12.01 9.83
N GLY A 62 0.08 -10.87 10.55
CA GLY A 62 1.27 -10.29 11.20
C GLY A 62 2.35 -9.81 10.22
N LEU A 63 1.97 -9.47 8.99
CA LEU A 63 2.89 -9.05 7.94
C LEU A 63 3.30 -7.58 8.11
N ALA A 64 4.56 -7.27 7.80
CA ALA A 64 5.12 -5.93 7.94
C ALA A 64 4.75 -5.01 6.75
N VAL A 65 3.45 -4.86 6.50
CA VAL A 65 2.90 -3.99 5.45
C VAL A 65 2.23 -2.78 6.10
N ARG A 66 2.62 -1.57 5.69
CA ARG A 66 2.03 -0.32 6.14
C ARG A 66 1.39 0.42 4.97
N LEU A 67 0.10 0.74 5.07
CA LEU A 67 -0.56 1.66 4.15
C LEU A 67 -0.25 3.10 4.55
N VAL A 68 0.03 3.94 3.55
CA VAL A 68 0.28 5.36 3.73
C VAL A 68 -0.58 6.13 2.74
N GLU A 69 -1.42 6.98 3.30
CA GLU A 69 -2.33 7.83 2.55
C GLU A 69 -1.64 9.15 2.23
N LEU A 70 -1.67 9.53 0.95
CA LEU A 70 -1.27 10.84 0.48
C LEU A 70 -2.50 11.58 -0.05
N HIS A 71 -2.59 12.87 0.26
CA HIS A 71 -3.62 13.73 -0.30
C HIS A 71 -3.53 13.74 -1.82
N PHE A 72 -4.63 13.41 -2.49
CA PHE A 72 -4.76 13.57 -3.93
C PHE A 72 -5.50 14.89 -4.22
N PRO A 73 -4.86 15.87 -4.87
CA PRO A 73 -5.42 17.21 -5.03
C PRO A 73 -6.46 17.28 -6.16
N ALA A 74 -7.50 16.44 -6.13
CA ALA A 74 -8.50 16.32 -7.20
C ALA A 74 -9.08 17.68 -7.64
N ALA A 75 -9.60 18.47 -6.70
CA ALA A 75 -10.23 19.75 -6.98
C ALA A 75 -9.26 20.81 -7.53
N GLU A 76 -8.00 20.81 -7.11
CA GLU A 76 -6.97 21.74 -7.63
C GLU A 76 -6.74 21.54 -9.13
N PHE A 77 -6.91 20.31 -9.61
CA PHE A 77 -6.75 19.94 -11.01
C PHE A 77 -8.08 19.78 -11.76
N GLY A 78 -9.19 20.30 -11.19
CA GLY A 78 -10.49 20.36 -11.86
C GLY A 78 -11.29 19.06 -11.87
N LEU A 79 -10.91 18.08 -11.04
CA LEU A 79 -11.68 16.86 -10.83
C LEU A 79 -12.69 17.04 -9.68
N PRO A 80 -13.81 16.29 -9.67
CA PRO A 80 -14.71 16.27 -8.52
C PRO A 80 -14.00 15.80 -7.23
N ASP A 81 -14.46 16.29 -6.08
CA ASP A 81 -13.98 15.79 -4.77
C ASP A 81 -14.17 14.27 -4.67
N GLY A 82 -13.13 13.58 -4.20
CA GLY A 82 -13.12 12.12 -4.09
C GLY A 82 -12.86 11.36 -5.40
N CYS A 83 -12.63 12.05 -6.51
CA CYS A 83 -12.19 11.44 -7.77
C CYS A 83 -10.69 11.08 -7.71
N GLU A 84 -10.36 10.05 -6.93
CA GLU A 84 -8.98 9.59 -6.70
C GLU A 84 -8.67 8.24 -7.37
N ASN A 85 -9.64 7.63 -8.05
CA ASN A 85 -9.49 6.37 -8.78
C ASN A 85 -9.95 6.56 -10.23
N VAL A 86 -9.31 5.84 -11.16
CA VAL A 86 -9.59 5.91 -12.59
C VAL A 86 -10.86 5.13 -13.00
N ASP A 87 -11.25 4.12 -12.22
CA ASP A 87 -12.40 3.25 -12.49
C ASP A 87 -13.76 3.85 -12.08
#